data_AF-A0A9R0XEY0-F1
#
_entry.id   AF-A0A9R0XEY0-F1
#
_cell.length_a   1.000
_cell.length_b   1.000
_cell.length_c   1.000
_cell.angle_alpha   90.00
_cell.angle_beta   90.00
_cell.angle_gamma   90.00
#
_symmetry.space_group_name_H-M   'P 1'
#
loop_
_entity.id
_entity.type
_entity.pdbx_description
1 polymer ?
#
loop_
_entity_poly.entity_id
_entity_poly.type
_entity_poly.pdbx_seq_one_letter_code
_entity_poly.pdbx_strand_id
1 'polypeptide(L)'
;MGAAARALLLLALVAAGAEALSLDVHHRYSATVRGWAGLRTGPAPGTAEYYAALAGHDDLRRRSLSLAAAPAPGGGPFAFADGNDTYRLNAFGFLHYAVVALGTPNVTFLVALDTGSDLFWVPCDCLKCAPLSSPEYGNLKFDVYSPRKSSTSRKVPCSSSLCDLQTECNSAASKSCPYSIEYLSDNTSSNGVLVEDVLYLATESGKSKITQAPITFAVDRSRRVHF
;
A
#
# COMPACT_ATOMS: atom_id res chain seq x y z
N MET A 1 48.17 24.62 -57.88
CA MET A 1 48.05 23.60 -56.82
C MET A 1 47.15 24.17 -55.73
N GLY A 2 45.83 23.97 -55.86
CA GLY A 2 44.82 24.53 -54.94
C GLY A 2 44.37 23.45 -53.96
N ALA A 3 44.49 23.74 -52.66
CA ALA A 3 44.15 22.83 -51.57
C ALA A 3 42.62 22.68 -51.41
N ALA A 4 42.18 21.43 -51.23
CA ALA A 4 40.80 21.06 -50.98
C ALA A 4 40.37 21.46 -49.56
N ALA A 5 39.34 22.31 -49.45
CA ALA A 5 38.66 22.56 -48.18
C ALA A 5 37.63 21.46 -47.93
N ARG A 6 37.90 20.58 -46.95
CA ARG A 6 36.94 19.61 -46.44
C ARG A 6 35.94 20.32 -45.53
N ALA A 7 34.68 20.39 -45.95
CA ALA A 7 33.59 20.83 -45.09
C ALA A 7 33.26 19.74 -44.06
N LEU A 8 33.49 20.01 -42.78
CA LEU A 8 32.97 19.20 -41.68
C LEU A 8 31.50 19.59 -41.45
N LEU A 9 30.57 18.68 -41.75
CA LEU A 9 29.17 18.82 -41.38
C LEU A 9 28.99 18.34 -39.94
N LEU A 10 28.94 19.27 -38.98
CA LEU A 10 28.56 18.99 -37.60
C LEU A 10 27.03 18.86 -37.54
N LEU A 11 26.52 17.62 -37.46
CA LEU A 11 25.13 17.38 -37.08
C LEU A 11 24.99 17.69 -35.58
N ALA A 12 24.45 18.85 -35.25
CA ALA A 12 23.93 19.11 -33.91
C ALA A 12 22.58 18.39 -33.78
N LEU A 13 22.56 17.26 -33.05
CA LEU A 13 21.31 16.68 -32.57
C LEU A 13 20.72 17.63 -31.52
N VAL A 14 19.69 18.37 -31.92
CA VAL A 14 18.82 19.07 -30.96
C VAL A 14 17.95 17.99 -30.33
N ALA A 15 18.31 17.56 -29.12
CA ALA A 15 17.45 16.74 -28.29
C ALA A 15 16.24 17.60 -27.90
N ALA A 16 15.08 17.32 -28.51
CA ALA A 16 13.81 17.87 -28.06
C ALA A 16 13.52 17.28 -26.68
N GLY A 17 13.71 18.08 -25.63
CA GLY A 17 13.31 17.71 -24.28
C GLY A 17 11.80 17.50 -24.26
N ALA A 18 11.36 16.31 -23.83
CA ALA A 18 9.97 16.09 -23.50
C ALA A 18 9.62 16.99 -22.30
N GLU A 19 8.80 18.01 -22.51
CA GLU A 19 8.23 18.76 -21.39
C GLU A 19 7.30 17.80 -20.62
N ALA A 20 7.78 17.32 -19.49
CA ALA A 20 6.96 16.56 -18.55
C ALA A 20 5.97 17.52 -17.89
N LEU A 21 4.69 17.20 -17.96
CA LEU A 21 3.67 17.91 -17.18
C LEU A 21 3.96 17.69 -15.69
N SER A 22 4.34 18.75 -14.99
CA SER A 22 4.52 18.78 -13.55
C SER A 22 3.27 19.35 -12.90
N LEU A 23 2.68 18.61 -11.95
CA LEU A 23 1.57 19.11 -11.14
C LEU A 23 2.05 19.31 -9.71
N ASP A 24 2.01 20.55 -9.24
CA ASP A 24 2.25 20.86 -7.83
C ASP A 24 0.98 20.59 -7.01
N VAL A 25 1.03 19.54 -6.19
CA VAL A 25 -0.04 19.20 -5.26
C VAL A 25 0.22 19.90 -3.93
N HIS A 26 -0.65 20.84 -3.56
CA HIS A 26 -0.58 21.54 -2.27
C HIS A 26 -1.75 21.14 -1.37
N HIS A 27 -1.46 20.71 -0.14
CA HIS A 27 -2.51 20.48 0.85
C HIS A 27 -3.23 21.80 1.20
N ARG A 28 -4.53 21.74 1.52
CA ARG A 28 -5.40 22.92 1.79
C ARG A 28 -4.82 23.89 2.83
N TYR A 29 -4.09 23.37 3.81
CA TYR A 29 -3.48 24.15 4.88
C TYR A 29 -2.00 24.48 4.63
N SER A 30 -1.48 24.27 3.42
CA SER A 30 -0.10 24.61 3.06
C SER A 30 0.11 26.12 3.06
N ALA A 31 1.36 26.56 3.24
CA ALA A 31 1.72 27.97 3.10
C ALA A 31 1.33 28.52 1.72
N THR A 32 1.53 27.72 0.67
CA THR A 32 1.20 28.07 -0.73
C THR A 32 -0.30 28.34 -0.92
N VAL A 33 -1.17 27.43 -0.46
CA VAL A 33 -2.62 27.58 -0.62
C VAL A 33 -3.17 28.73 0.23
N ARG A 34 -2.63 28.96 1.43
CA ARG A 34 -2.99 30.12 2.26
C ARG A 34 -2.64 31.45 1.57
N GLY A 35 -1.52 31.48 0.86
CA GLY A 35 -1.10 32.63 0.06
C GLY A 35 -2.06 32.90 -1.11
N TRP A 36 -2.53 31.85 -1.80
CA TRP A 36 -3.42 31.97 -2.95
C TRP A 36 -4.85 32.38 -2.60
N ALA A 37 -5.39 31.82 -1.53
CA ALA A 37 -6.81 31.97 -1.23
C ALA A 37 -7.14 33.21 -0.38
N GLY A 38 -6.16 34.08 -0.06
CA GLY A 38 -6.34 35.15 0.93
C GLY A 38 -6.89 34.64 2.27
N LEU A 39 -6.76 33.32 2.49
CA LEU A 39 -7.52 32.56 3.47
C LEU A 39 -6.80 32.72 4.79
N ARG A 40 -7.14 33.78 5.52
CA ARG A 40 -6.79 33.97 6.93
C ARG A 40 -7.47 32.95 7.86
N THR A 41 -8.24 32.01 7.31
CA THR A 41 -9.07 31.10 8.10
C THR A 41 -8.49 29.70 8.06
N GLY A 42 -7.87 29.34 9.17
CA GLY A 42 -7.32 28.03 9.46
C GLY A 42 -6.41 28.11 10.69
N PRO A 43 -6.30 27.04 11.49
CA PRO A 43 -5.41 27.07 12.64
C PRO A 43 -3.94 27.18 12.21
N ALA A 44 -3.12 27.81 13.06
CA ALA A 44 -1.70 27.99 12.79
C ALA A 44 -0.97 26.64 12.77
N PRO A 45 -0.01 26.40 11.84
CA PRO A 45 0.73 25.14 11.78
C PRO A 45 1.34 24.79 13.14
N GLY A 46 1.26 23.52 13.52
CA GLY A 46 1.86 23.02 14.75
C GLY A 46 1.04 23.23 16.03
N THR A 47 -0.11 23.92 15.97
CA THR A 47 -1.02 24.00 17.13
C THR A 47 -1.92 22.77 17.24
N ALA A 48 -2.49 22.53 18.43
CA ALA A 48 -3.44 21.44 18.64
C ALA A 48 -4.65 21.55 17.71
N GLU A 49 -5.14 22.76 17.48
CA GLU A 49 -6.26 23.04 16.58
C GLU A 49 -5.92 22.73 15.12
N TYR A 50 -4.66 22.91 14.70
CA TYR A 50 -4.21 22.55 13.35
C TYR A 50 -4.24 21.04 13.13
N TYR A 51 -3.71 20.28 14.08
CA TYR A 51 -3.78 18.82 14.03
C TYR A 51 -5.22 18.32 14.16
N ALA A 52 -6.07 18.98 14.96
CA ALA A 52 -7.49 18.66 15.04
C ALA A 52 -8.24 18.94 13.72
N ALA A 53 -7.90 20.02 13.00
CA ALA A 53 -8.49 20.33 11.71
C ALA A 53 -8.06 19.34 10.60
N LEU A 54 -6.82 18.86 10.65
CA LEU A 54 -6.34 17.77 9.79
C LEU A 54 -7.05 16.45 10.12
N ALA A 55 -7.09 16.07 11.40
CA ALA A 55 -7.78 14.88 11.86
C ALA A 55 -9.28 14.90 11.51
N GLY A 56 -9.95 16.05 11.68
CA GLY A 56 -11.35 16.21 11.32
C GLY A 56 -11.63 16.10 9.82
N HIS A 57 -10.72 16.59 8.97
CA HIS A 57 -10.80 16.38 7.53
C HIS A 57 -10.67 14.89 7.18
N ASP A 58 -9.71 14.21 7.79
CA ASP A 58 -9.50 12.78 7.58
C ASP A 58 -10.67 11.96 8.12
N ASP A 59 -11.29 12.36 9.23
CA ASP A 59 -12.52 11.78 9.75
C ASP A 59 -13.68 11.90 8.77
N LEU A 60 -13.87 13.07 8.15
CA LEU A 60 -14.89 13.28 7.14
C LEU A 60 -14.63 12.39 5.91
N ARG A 61 -13.37 12.28 5.48
CA ARG A 61 -12.97 11.36 4.41
C ARG A 61 -13.26 9.90 4.78
N ARG A 62 -12.86 9.46 5.98
CA ARG A 62 -13.12 8.11 6.50
C ARG A 62 -14.61 7.81 6.60
N ARG A 63 -15.42 8.77 7.07
CA ARG A 63 -16.88 8.67 7.11
C ARG A 63 -17.49 8.59 5.71
N SER A 64 -16.99 9.37 4.75
CA SER A 64 -17.47 9.33 3.36
C SER A 64 -17.19 7.97 2.70
N LEU A 65 -16.03 7.37 2.96
CA LEU A 65 -15.71 6.01 2.53
C LEU A 65 -16.59 4.97 3.23
N SER A 66 -16.89 5.17 4.52
CA SER A 66 -17.77 4.30 5.31
C SER A 66 -19.24 4.39 4.89
N LEU A 67 -19.69 5.51 4.31
CA LEU A 67 -21.05 5.70 3.76
C LEU A 67 -21.22 5.10 2.35
N ALA A 68 -20.12 4.91 1.61
CA ALA A 68 -20.12 4.22 0.31
C ALA A 68 -20.22 2.69 0.46
N ALA A 69 -19.78 2.16 1.60
CA ALA A 69 -20.16 0.83 2.06
C ALA A 69 -21.57 0.91 2.67
N ALA A 70 -22.48 0.00 2.28
CA ALA A 70 -23.91 0.04 2.65
C ALA A 70 -24.19 0.41 4.12
N PRO A 71 -25.32 1.08 4.43
CA PRO A 71 -25.63 1.57 5.77
C PRO A 71 -25.89 0.38 6.71
N ALA A 72 -24.83 -0.16 7.30
CA ALA A 72 -24.94 -1.07 8.42
C ALA A 72 -25.43 -0.25 9.63
N PRO A 73 -26.45 -0.71 10.37
CA PRO A 73 -26.88 -0.03 11.58
C PRO A 73 -25.72 -0.08 12.59
N GLY A 74 -25.09 1.07 12.83
CA GLY A 74 -23.88 1.19 13.66
C GLY A 74 -22.70 1.94 13.05
N GLY A 75 -22.92 2.81 12.05
CA GLY A 75 -21.91 3.58 11.29
C GLY A 75 -20.89 4.38 12.10
N GLY A 76 -19.90 3.68 12.65
CA GLY A 76 -18.68 4.19 13.24
C GLY A 76 -17.46 3.85 12.37
N PRO A 77 -16.28 4.37 12.71
CA PRO A 77 -15.04 4.02 12.02
C PRO A 77 -14.77 2.51 12.11
N PHE A 78 -14.05 2.00 11.11
CA PHE A 78 -13.54 0.63 11.12
C PHE A 78 -12.13 0.59 11.71
N ALA A 79 -11.87 -0.44 12.51
CA ALA A 79 -10.55 -0.87 12.95
C ALA A 79 -10.28 -2.30 12.42
N PHE A 80 -9.07 -2.82 12.60
CA PHE A 80 -8.80 -4.23 12.30
C PHE A 80 -9.49 -5.14 13.33
N ALA A 81 -9.95 -6.31 12.87
CA ALA A 81 -10.73 -7.22 13.71
C ALA A 81 -9.98 -7.75 14.94
N ASP A 82 -8.66 -7.85 14.86
CA ASP A 82 -7.81 -8.39 15.92
C ASP A 82 -7.40 -7.34 16.98
N GLY A 83 -7.82 -6.09 16.79
CA GLY A 83 -7.53 -4.98 17.70
C GLY A 83 -7.15 -3.70 16.97
N ASN A 84 -7.07 -2.61 17.73
CA ASN A 84 -6.66 -1.29 17.25
C ASN A 84 -5.25 -0.90 17.74
N ASP A 85 -4.48 -1.88 18.22
CA ASP A 85 -3.11 -1.65 18.68
C ASP A 85 -2.17 -1.46 17.49
N THR A 86 -1.29 -0.47 17.61
CA THR A 86 -0.23 -0.20 16.65
C THR A 86 1.12 -0.34 17.35
N TYR A 87 2.02 -1.11 16.74
CA TYR A 87 3.31 -1.45 17.29
C TYR A 87 4.42 -0.70 16.57
N ARG A 88 5.39 -0.18 17.32
CA ARG A 88 6.67 0.29 16.77
C ARG A 88 7.75 -0.71 17.17
N LEU A 89 8.25 -1.45 16.19
CA LEU A 89 9.27 -2.48 16.40
C LEU A 89 10.62 -1.94 15.92
N ASN A 90 11.48 -1.54 16.86
CA ASN A 90 12.77 -0.89 16.53
C ASN A 90 13.64 -1.73 15.58
N ALA A 91 13.58 -3.06 15.68
CA ALA A 91 14.34 -3.96 14.83
C ALA A 91 13.79 -4.09 13.40
N PHE A 92 12.60 -3.56 13.10
CA PHE A 92 12.06 -3.42 11.75
C PHE A 92 12.08 -1.97 11.25
N GLY A 93 12.97 -1.14 11.81
CA GLY A 93 13.20 0.23 11.37
C GLY A 93 12.17 1.22 11.92
N PHE A 94 11.67 2.10 11.05
CA PHE A 94 10.92 3.30 11.44
C PHE A 94 9.40 3.19 11.21
N LEU A 95 8.94 2.07 10.65
CA LEU A 95 7.52 1.88 10.36
C LEU A 95 6.73 1.48 11.60
N HIS A 96 5.43 1.73 11.51
CA HIS A 96 4.45 1.23 12.46
C HIS A 96 3.81 -0.05 11.91
N TYR A 97 3.35 -0.93 12.78
CA TYR A 97 2.82 -2.23 12.42
C TYR A 97 1.46 -2.44 13.07
N ALA A 98 0.58 -3.14 12.38
CA ALA A 98 -0.72 -3.56 12.90
C ALA A 98 -0.98 -5.03 12.61
N VAL A 99 -1.86 -5.64 13.39
CA VAL A 99 -2.31 -7.01 13.15
C VAL A 99 -3.57 -6.99 12.30
N VAL A 100 -3.54 -7.72 11.19
CA VAL A 100 -4.69 -7.89 10.28
C VAL A 100 -5.05 -9.36 10.18
N ALA A 101 -6.33 -9.68 10.01
CA ALA A 101 -6.79 -11.05 9.84
C ALA A 101 -7.27 -11.29 8.40
N LEU A 102 -6.75 -12.34 7.76
CA LEU A 102 -7.06 -12.71 6.37
C LEU A 102 -7.53 -14.16 6.24
N GLY A 103 -8.39 -14.40 5.25
CA GLY A 103 -8.75 -15.74 4.79
C GLY A 103 -9.90 -16.43 5.53
N THR A 104 -10.25 -17.63 5.09
CA THR A 104 -11.31 -18.46 5.71
C THR A 104 -10.87 -19.91 5.87
N PRO A 105 -10.55 -20.39 7.10
CA PRO A 105 -10.59 -19.66 8.38
C PRO A 105 -9.57 -18.52 8.42
N ASN A 106 -9.82 -17.53 9.28
CA ASN A 106 -8.96 -16.37 9.39
C ASN A 106 -7.63 -16.70 10.07
N VAL A 107 -6.59 -16.00 9.63
CA VAL A 107 -5.23 -16.08 10.20
C VAL A 107 -4.70 -14.65 10.33
N THR A 108 -3.96 -14.37 11.39
CA THR A 108 -3.45 -13.04 11.72
C THR A 108 -2.05 -12.80 11.15
N PHE A 109 -1.80 -11.60 10.65
CA PHE A 109 -0.54 -11.17 10.07
C PHE A 109 -0.13 -9.83 10.68
N LEU A 110 1.13 -9.71 11.10
CA LEU A 110 1.69 -8.41 11.44
C LEU A 110 2.19 -7.75 10.14
N VAL A 111 1.63 -6.57 9.83
CA VAL A 111 1.87 -5.89 8.56
C VAL A 111 2.34 -4.47 8.82
N ALA A 112 3.25 -3.97 7.99
CA ALA A 112 3.72 -2.59 8.06
C ALA A 112 2.63 -1.64 7.56
N LEU A 113 2.41 -0.55 8.30
CA LEU A 113 1.58 0.57 7.89
C LEU A 113 2.44 1.54 7.09
N ASP A 114 2.64 1.21 5.81
CA ASP A 114 3.43 1.99 4.88
C ASP A 114 2.53 2.89 4.02
N THR A 115 2.50 4.19 4.33
CA THR A 115 1.76 5.18 3.53
C THR A 115 2.50 5.60 2.26
N GLY A 116 3.72 5.09 2.03
CA GLY A 116 4.56 5.38 0.88
C GLY A 116 4.40 4.40 -0.29
N SER A 117 3.58 3.35 -0.13
CA SER A 117 3.25 2.38 -1.19
C SER A 117 1.74 2.21 -1.36
N ASP A 118 1.34 1.61 -2.48
CA ASP A 118 -0.07 1.43 -2.90
C ASP A 118 -0.54 -0.04 -2.86
N LEU A 119 0.36 -0.99 -2.57
CA LEU A 119 0.09 -2.42 -2.60
C LEU A 119 0.17 -3.05 -1.21
N PHE A 120 -0.96 -3.62 -0.75
CA PHE A 120 -0.97 -4.51 0.41
C PHE A 120 -0.46 -5.91 0.01
N TRP A 121 0.51 -6.45 0.76
CA TRP A 121 1.03 -7.79 0.54
C TRP A 121 1.40 -8.53 1.83
N VAL A 122 1.39 -9.86 1.77
CA VAL A 122 1.79 -10.76 2.88
C VAL A 122 2.70 -11.88 2.36
N PRO A 123 3.60 -12.43 3.20
CA PRO A 123 4.44 -13.57 2.80
C PRO A 123 3.59 -14.82 2.52
N CYS A 124 3.93 -15.56 1.47
CA CYS A 124 3.17 -16.72 1.02
C CYS A 124 4.03 -17.92 0.64
N ASP A 125 3.68 -19.09 1.18
CA ASP A 125 4.34 -20.39 0.94
C ASP A 125 5.89 -20.28 0.91
N CYS A 126 6.43 -19.44 1.79
CA CYS A 126 7.82 -19.02 1.78
C CYS A 126 8.73 -20.03 2.49
N LEU A 127 9.81 -20.45 1.82
CA LEU A 127 10.79 -21.40 2.37
C LEU A 127 11.88 -20.75 3.23
N LYS A 128 12.09 -19.42 3.10
CA LYS A 128 13.14 -18.65 3.80
C LYS A 128 12.64 -17.26 4.17
N CYS A 129 11.56 -17.19 4.95
CA CYS A 129 11.08 -15.92 5.47
C CYS A 129 11.71 -15.60 6.83
N ALA A 130 11.59 -14.34 7.26
CA ALA A 130 11.99 -13.94 8.60
C ALA A 130 11.35 -14.86 9.66
N PRO A 131 12.04 -15.09 10.81
CA PRO A 131 11.52 -15.95 11.86
C PRO A 131 10.10 -15.58 12.25
N LEU A 132 9.23 -16.59 12.31
CA LEU A 132 7.80 -16.38 12.58
C LEU A 132 7.47 -16.14 14.08
N SER A 133 8.52 -16.08 14.89
CA SER A 133 8.49 -15.80 16.32
C SER A 133 9.88 -15.33 16.75
N SER A 134 9.96 -14.32 17.60
CA SER A 134 11.22 -13.89 18.23
C SER A 134 10.95 -13.47 19.67
N PRO A 135 11.83 -13.79 20.64
CA PRO A 135 11.76 -13.25 21.99
C PRO A 135 11.76 -11.72 22.03
N GLU A 136 12.33 -11.08 21.00
CA GLU A 136 12.42 -9.62 20.86
C GLU A 136 11.07 -8.95 20.57
N TYR A 137 10.11 -9.70 20.03
CA TYR A 137 8.77 -9.21 19.68
C TYR A 137 7.66 -9.78 20.59
N GLY A 138 8.03 -10.40 21.71
CA GLY A 138 7.10 -10.95 22.69
C GLY A 138 6.19 -12.06 22.13
N ASN A 139 4.87 -11.93 22.34
CA ASN A 139 3.87 -12.90 21.91
C ASN A 139 3.34 -12.65 20.48
N LEU A 140 3.96 -11.74 19.72
CA LEU A 140 3.57 -11.48 18.34
C LEU A 140 3.92 -12.70 17.47
N LYS A 141 2.88 -13.38 16.99
CA LYS A 141 2.99 -14.51 16.07
C LYS A 141 2.91 -14.00 14.64
N PHE A 142 3.87 -14.38 13.82
CA PHE A 142 3.83 -14.10 12.40
C PHE A 142 3.36 -15.37 11.69
N ASP A 143 2.44 -15.24 10.75
CA ASP A 143 1.99 -16.35 9.93
C ASP A 143 2.38 -16.13 8.46
N VAL A 144 2.39 -17.24 7.71
CA VAL A 144 2.62 -17.24 6.26
C VAL A 144 1.30 -17.60 5.60
N TYR A 145 0.86 -16.74 4.69
CA TYR A 145 -0.38 -16.94 3.98
C TYR A 145 -0.25 -18.14 3.05
N SER A 146 -1.31 -18.94 2.95
CA SER A 146 -1.36 -20.03 1.98
C SER A 146 -2.73 -20.02 1.30
N PRO A 147 -2.80 -19.69 0.00
CA PRO A 147 -4.06 -19.70 -0.75
C PRO A 147 -4.80 -21.05 -0.67
N ARG A 148 -4.06 -22.15 -0.45
CA ARG A 148 -4.63 -23.50 -0.34
C ARG A 148 -5.34 -23.75 0.99
N LYS A 149 -5.02 -22.97 2.03
CA LYS A 149 -5.59 -23.11 3.38
C LYS A 149 -6.80 -22.22 3.61
N SER A 150 -7.04 -21.25 2.72
CA SER A 150 -8.21 -20.41 2.75
C SER A 150 -9.24 -20.87 1.72
N SER A 151 -10.44 -21.19 2.18
CA SER A 151 -11.58 -21.60 1.34
C SER A 151 -12.17 -20.46 0.50
N THR A 152 -11.86 -19.20 0.85
CA THR A 152 -12.30 -18.00 0.11
C THR A 152 -11.24 -17.44 -0.81
N SER A 153 -10.01 -17.96 -0.78
CA SER A 153 -8.94 -17.47 -1.63
C SER A 153 -9.19 -17.77 -3.10
N ARG A 154 -9.02 -16.73 -3.94
CA ARG A 154 -9.04 -16.85 -5.40
C ARG A 154 -7.82 -16.17 -5.98
N LYS A 155 -7.25 -16.76 -7.03
CA LYS A 155 -6.17 -16.12 -7.77
C LYS A 155 -6.78 -15.10 -8.74
N VAL A 156 -6.22 -13.89 -8.78
CA VAL A 156 -6.62 -12.90 -9.78
C VAL A 156 -6.13 -13.36 -11.15
N PRO A 157 -7.00 -13.49 -12.16
CA PRO A 157 -6.57 -13.89 -13.48
C PRO A 157 -5.84 -12.75 -14.20
N CYS A 158 -4.94 -13.08 -15.12
CA CYS A 158 -4.25 -12.10 -15.95
C CYS A 158 -5.17 -11.23 -16.82
N SER A 159 -6.36 -11.72 -17.15
CA SER A 159 -7.38 -10.96 -17.89
C SER A 159 -8.14 -9.95 -17.01
N SER A 160 -7.86 -9.90 -15.71
CA SER A 160 -8.50 -8.96 -14.79
C SER A 160 -8.03 -7.54 -15.10
N SER A 161 -8.94 -6.57 -14.99
CA SER A 161 -8.61 -5.14 -15.04
C SER A 161 -7.75 -4.68 -13.88
N LEU A 162 -7.62 -5.50 -12.82
CA LEU A 162 -6.73 -5.26 -11.68
C LEU A 162 -5.30 -5.73 -11.94
N CYS A 163 -5.03 -6.36 -13.07
CA CYS A 163 -3.72 -6.85 -13.40
C CYS A 163 -2.98 -5.82 -14.24
N ASP A 164 -1.99 -5.14 -13.66
CA ASP A 164 -1.19 -4.15 -14.39
C ASP A 164 -0.13 -4.82 -15.29
N LEU A 165 0.44 -5.92 -14.82
CA LEU A 165 1.50 -6.67 -15.52
C LEU A 165 0.95 -7.74 -16.47
N GLN A 166 -0.11 -7.43 -17.23
CA GLN A 166 -0.72 -8.39 -18.18
C GLN A 166 0.25 -8.88 -19.24
N THR A 167 1.20 -8.03 -19.65
CA THR A 167 2.24 -8.35 -20.62
C THR A 167 3.22 -9.41 -20.13
N GLU A 168 3.31 -9.64 -18.82
CA GLU A 168 4.16 -10.67 -18.21
C GLU A 168 3.44 -12.02 -18.09
N CYS A 169 2.15 -12.08 -18.41
CA CYS A 169 1.33 -13.29 -18.37
C CYS A 169 1.55 -14.28 -19.53
N ASN A 170 2.67 -14.17 -20.26
CA ASN A 170 2.93 -14.86 -21.52
C ASN A 170 3.18 -16.38 -21.42
N SER A 171 3.16 -16.96 -20.21
CA SER A 171 3.38 -18.41 -20.04
C SER A 171 2.08 -19.14 -19.69
N ALA A 172 1.76 -20.19 -20.46
CA ALA A 172 0.59 -21.05 -20.25
C ALA A 172 0.54 -21.76 -18.87
N ALA A 173 1.61 -21.66 -18.06
CA ALA A 173 1.77 -22.33 -16.78
C ALA A 173 1.18 -21.57 -15.58
N SER A 174 0.88 -20.27 -15.69
CA SER A 174 0.20 -19.54 -14.62
C SER A 174 -0.69 -18.43 -15.16
N LYS A 175 -2.00 -18.70 -15.22
CA LYS A 175 -3.04 -17.70 -15.56
C LYS A 175 -3.24 -16.62 -14.47
N SER A 176 -2.38 -16.57 -13.45
CA SER A 176 -2.53 -15.68 -12.29
C SER A 176 -1.75 -14.40 -12.53
N CYS A 177 -2.34 -13.26 -12.18
CA CYS A 177 -1.71 -11.97 -12.34
C CYS A 177 -0.44 -11.86 -11.49
N PRO A 178 0.73 -11.61 -12.09
CA PRO A 178 1.95 -11.34 -11.34
C PRO A 178 1.89 -9.95 -10.69
N TYR A 179 2.64 -9.78 -9.61
CA TYR A 179 3.00 -8.45 -9.11
C TYR A 179 4.52 -8.40 -8.85
N SER A 180 5.07 -7.21 -8.98
CA SER A 180 6.45 -6.88 -8.62
C SER A 180 6.45 -5.46 -8.06
N ILE A 181 7.11 -5.25 -6.93
CA ILE A 181 7.35 -3.93 -6.36
C ILE A 181 8.82 -3.82 -5.94
N GLU A 182 9.45 -2.72 -6.33
CA GLU A 182 10.80 -2.35 -5.95
C GLU A 182 10.73 -1.17 -4.98
N TYR A 183 11.39 -1.29 -3.83
CA TYR A 183 11.50 -0.21 -2.87
C TYR A 183 12.80 0.57 -3.10
N LEU A 184 12.82 1.83 -2.68
CA LEU A 184 13.98 2.73 -2.83
C LEU A 184 15.19 2.30 -2.00
N SER A 185 15.01 1.41 -1.01
CA SER A 185 16.10 0.84 -0.24
C SER A 185 16.85 -0.22 -1.03
N ASP A 186 18.18 -0.24 -0.88
CA ASP A 186 19.05 -1.15 -1.62
C ASP A 186 18.59 -2.61 -1.47
N ASN A 187 18.27 -3.23 -2.62
CA ASN A 187 17.98 -4.66 -2.74
C ASN A 187 16.72 -5.14 -1.97
N THR A 188 15.75 -4.24 -1.74
CA THR A 188 14.43 -4.59 -1.19
C THR A 188 13.39 -4.62 -2.32
N SER A 189 12.89 -5.81 -2.63
CA SER A 189 11.77 -5.97 -3.56
C SER A 189 10.84 -7.09 -3.10
N SER A 190 9.60 -7.06 -3.57
CA SER A 190 8.61 -8.09 -3.27
C SER A 190 7.97 -8.55 -4.58
N ASN A 191 7.83 -9.87 -4.74
CA ASN A 191 7.42 -10.47 -6.02
C ASN A 191 6.51 -11.66 -5.79
N GLY A 192 5.42 -11.73 -6.55
CA GLY A 192 4.49 -12.85 -6.40
C GLY A 192 3.30 -12.74 -7.32
N VAL A 193 2.11 -13.05 -6.80
CA VAL A 193 0.85 -12.98 -7.56
C VAL A 193 -0.23 -12.25 -6.79
N LEU A 194 -1.19 -11.68 -7.49
CA LEU A 194 -2.39 -11.12 -6.87
C LEU A 194 -3.40 -12.21 -6.55
N VAL A 195 -4.01 -12.08 -5.38
CA VAL A 195 -5.11 -12.93 -4.90
C VAL A 195 -6.23 -12.07 -4.35
N GLU A 196 -7.43 -12.60 -4.40
CA GLU A 196 -8.60 -12.10 -3.69
C GLU A 196 -8.83 -12.98 -2.47
N ASP A 197 -9.09 -12.35 -1.33
CA ASP A 197 -9.59 -13.03 -0.13
C ASP A 197 -10.31 -12.03 0.79
N VAL A 198 -10.65 -12.46 2.01
CA VAL A 198 -11.38 -11.66 3.00
C VAL A 198 -10.43 -11.07 4.03
N LEU A 199 -10.48 -9.75 4.20
CA LEU A 199 -9.96 -9.01 5.35
C LEU A 199 -11.05 -8.81 6.39
N TYR A 200 -10.73 -9.00 7.66
CA TYR A 200 -11.67 -8.83 8.75
C TYR A 200 -11.45 -7.48 9.44
N LEU A 201 -12.50 -6.67 9.47
CA LEU A 201 -12.56 -5.37 10.14
C LEU A 201 -13.60 -5.42 11.26
N ALA A 202 -13.49 -4.51 12.22
CA ALA A 202 -14.45 -4.32 13.30
C ALA A 202 -14.97 -2.88 13.31
N THR A 203 -16.28 -2.70 13.50
CA THR A 203 -16.84 -1.36 13.73
C THR A 203 -16.58 -0.91 15.17
N GLU A 204 -16.04 0.29 15.38
CA GLU A 204 -15.75 0.83 16.72
C GLU A 204 -16.99 1.37 17.47
N SER A 205 -18.21 1.23 16.93
CA SER A 205 -19.42 1.59 17.67
C SER A 205 -19.68 0.58 18.80
N GLY A 206 -20.36 0.99 19.88
CA GLY A 206 -20.47 0.28 21.18
C GLY A 206 -20.96 -1.18 21.20
N LYS A 207 -21.15 -1.81 20.04
CA LYS A 207 -21.15 -3.26 19.83
C LYS A 207 -20.23 -3.58 18.65
N SER A 208 -18.99 -4.00 18.94
CA SER A 208 -18.03 -4.39 17.91
C SER A 208 -18.61 -5.49 17.03
N LYS A 209 -18.85 -5.18 15.75
CA LYS A 209 -19.35 -6.12 14.75
C LYS A 209 -18.24 -6.38 13.74
N ILE A 210 -17.91 -7.65 13.58
CA ILE A 210 -16.98 -8.11 12.54
C ILE A 210 -17.62 -7.92 11.16
N THR A 211 -16.88 -7.29 10.27
CA THR A 211 -17.22 -7.05 8.88
C THR A 211 -16.17 -7.73 8.01
N GLN A 212 -16.64 -8.56 7.08
CA GLN A 212 -15.80 -9.21 6.08
C GLN A 212 -15.69 -8.29 4.87
N ALA A 213 -14.48 -7.85 4.56
CA ALA A 213 -14.17 -7.01 3.41
C ALA A 213 -13.42 -7.86 2.37
N PRO A 214 -14.05 -8.18 1.23
CA PRO A 214 -13.33 -8.77 0.10
C PRO A 214 -12.28 -7.77 -0.39
N ILE A 215 -11.02 -8.20 -0.46
CA ILE A 215 -9.90 -7.38 -0.90
C ILE A 215 -9.06 -8.14 -1.92
N THR A 216 -8.39 -7.39 -2.79
CA THR A 216 -7.31 -7.89 -3.64
C THR A 216 -5.98 -7.48 -3.01
N PHE A 217 -5.07 -8.43 -2.86
CA PHE A 217 -3.75 -8.19 -2.29
C PHE A 217 -2.71 -9.11 -2.92
N ALA A 218 -1.46 -8.77 -2.71
CA ALA A 218 -0.31 -9.51 -3.22
C ALA A 218 0.15 -10.59 -2.24
N VAL A 219 0.53 -11.75 -2.77
CA VAL A 219 1.14 -12.82 -1.98
C VAL A 219 2.58 -13.02 -2.40
N ASP A 220 3.49 -12.63 -1.52
CA ASP A 220 4.93 -12.62 -1.80
C ASP A 220 5.50 -14.04 -1.79
N ARG A 221 6.10 -14.43 -2.92
CA ARG A 221 6.78 -15.73 -3.09
C ARG A 221 8.30 -15.57 -3.13
N SER A 222 8.79 -14.34 -3.05
CA SER A 222 10.21 -14.04 -3.10
C SER A 222 10.94 -14.60 -1.88
N ARG A 223 12.22 -14.88 -2.06
CA ARG A 223 13.14 -15.31 -0.98
C ARG A 223 13.93 -14.14 -0.38
N ARG A 224 13.60 -12.90 -0.74
CA ARG A 224 14.42 -11.70 -0.49
C ARG A 224 13.56 -10.54 -0.02
N VAL A 225 13.03 -10.65 1.19
CA VAL A 225 12.52 -9.48 1.91
C VAL A 225 13.60 -9.07 2.91
N HIS A 226 14.27 -7.96 2.63
CA HIS A 226 15.17 -7.30 3.57
C HIS A 226 14.54 -5.95 3.92
N PHE A 227 14.07 -5.83 5.15
CA PHE A 227 13.81 -4.54 5.79
C PHE A 227 15.09 -4.07 6.47
#